data_AF-A0A971JY00-F1
#
_entry.id   AF-A0A971JY00-F1
#
_cell.length_a   1.000
_cell.length_b   1.000
_cell.length_c   1.000
_cell.angle_alpha   90.00
_cell.angle_beta   90.00
_cell.angle_gamma   90.00
#
_symmetry.space_group_name_H-M   'P 1'
#
loop_
_entity.id
_entity.type
_entity.pdbx_description
1 polymer ?
#
loop_
_entity_poly.entity_id
_entity_poly.type
_entity_poly.pdbx_seq_one_letter_code
_entity_poly.pdbx_strand_id
1 'polypeptide(L)'
;MLRQFKRDMLVGGIGYPLLEILYRGRSHWTMAVAGGLGMALLRHTGMTQRHRPLWQQALLGGLLITGVEYAVGRGFNRGYHIWDYRRMPLNLHGQICLAYTLGWCALSAAVLALMRRRV
;
A
#
# COMPACT_ATOMS: atom_id res chain seq x y z
N MET A 1 -11.93 12.45 -13.50
CA MET A 1 -11.93 11.43 -12.42
C MET A 1 -11.49 10.04 -12.90
N LEU A 2 -12.20 9.40 -13.84
CA LEU A 2 -11.90 8.02 -14.29
C LEU A 2 -10.49 7.85 -14.92
N ARG A 3 -10.02 8.80 -15.72
CA ARG A 3 -8.66 8.77 -16.31
C ARG A 3 -7.57 8.70 -15.23
N GLN A 4 -7.74 9.47 -14.16
CA GLN A 4 -6.77 9.53 -13.07
C GLN A 4 -6.81 8.22 -12.27
N PHE A 5 -8.00 7.67 -11.97
CA PHE A 5 -8.14 6.35 -11.35
C PHE A 5 -7.45 5.25 -12.14
N LYS A 6 -7.63 5.20 -13.47
CA LYS A 6 -6.93 4.26 -14.35
C LYS A 6 -5.41 4.40 -14.26
N ARG A 7 -4.88 5.62 -14.21
CA ARG A 7 -3.43 5.86 -14.06
C ARG A 7 -2.89 5.33 -12.73
N ASP A 8 -3.62 5.51 -11.63
CA ASP A 8 -3.18 4.97 -10.33
C ASP A 8 -3.19 3.44 -10.31
N MET A 9 -4.23 2.82 -10.88
CA MET A 9 -4.28 1.36 -11.01
C MET A 9 -3.06 0.85 -11.78
N LEU A 10 -2.67 1.52 -12.86
CA LEU A 10 -1.50 1.14 -13.66
C LEU A 10 -0.20 1.37 -12.89
N VAL A 11 0.01 2.55 -12.34
CA VAL A 11 1.26 2.89 -11.64
C VAL A 11 1.43 2.04 -10.39
N GLY A 12 0.40 1.92 -9.56
CA GLY A 12 0.43 1.10 -8.35
C GLY A 12 0.48 -0.40 -8.67
N GLY A 13 -0.29 -0.85 -9.66
CA GLY A 13 -0.37 -2.26 -10.02
C GLY A 13 0.85 -2.79 -10.77
N ILE A 14 1.67 -1.91 -11.36
CA ILE A 14 3.00 -2.28 -11.88
C ILE A 14 4.05 -2.07 -10.78
N GLY A 15 4.02 -0.93 -10.09
CA GLY A 15 5.03 -0.54 -9.12
C GLY A 15 5.13 -1.48 -7.92
N TYR A 16 4.00 -1.91 -7.36
CA TYR A 16 4.01 -2.79 -6.18
C TYR A 16 4.57 -4.19 -6.50
N PRO A 17 4.10 -4.91 -7.53
CA PRO A 17 4.73 -6.17 -7.93
C PRO A 17 6.20 -6.04 -8.29
N LEU A 18 6.60 -4.96 -8.98
CA LEU A 18 8.02 -4.73 -9.29
C LEU A 18 8.85 -4.58 -8.01
N LEU A 19 8.35 -3.82 -7.03
CA LEU A 19 9.03 -3.67 -5.74
C LEU A 19 9.16 -5.02 -5.02
N GLU A 20 8.11 -5.85 -5.04
CA GLU A 20 8.17 -7.20 -4.48
C GLU A 20 9.13 -8.13 -5.23
N ILE A 21 9.17 -8.07 -6.56
CA ILE A 21 10.12 -8.85 -7.36
C ILE A 21 11.56 -8.44 -7.02
N LEU A 22 11.84 -7.15 -6.88
CA LEU A 22 13.16 -6.66 -6.47
C LEU A 22 13.52 -7.06 -5.04
N TYR A 23 12.55 -7.09 -4.12
CA TYR A 23 12.78 -7.38 -2.70
C TYR A 23 12.83 -8.88 -2.38
N ARG A 24 11.98 -9.70 -3.01
CA ARG A 24 11.76 -11.13 -2.69
C ARG A 24 11.86 -12.09 -3.88
N GLY A 25 12.08 -11.58 -5.10
CA GLY A 25 12.21 -12.39 -6.31
C GLY A 25 10.90 -12.97 -6.87
N ARG A 26 9.75 -12.67 -6.25
CA ARG A 26 8.43 -13.15 -6.69
C ARG A 26 7.33 -12.17 -6.26
N SER A 27 6.25 -12.15 -7.02
CA SER A 27 5.01 -11.44 -6.68
C SER A 27 3.81 -12.31 -7.07
N HIS A 28 2.62 -11.97 -6.56
CA HIS A 28 1.37 -12.64 -6.88
C HIS A 28 0.43 -11.65 -7.53
N TRP A 29 -0.43 -12.09 -8.46
CA TRP A 29 -1.30 -11.18 -9.22
C TRP A 29 -2.23 -10.33 -8.33
N THR A 30 -2.59 -10.82 -7.14
CA THR A 30 -3.36 -10.06 -6.14
C THR A 30 -2.62 -8.83 -5.62
N MET A 31 -1.29 -8.82 -5.68
CA MET A 31 -0.43 -7.70 -5.28
C MET A 31 -0.45 -6.57 -6.31
N ALA A 32 -0.68 -6.89 -7.58
CA ALA A 32 -0.95 -5.87 -8.60
C ALA A 32 -2.27 -5.14 -8.30
N VAL A 33 -3.31 -5.88 -7.93
CA VAL A 33 -4.60 -5.29 -7.53
C VAL A 33 -4.43 -4.47 -6.24
N ALA A 34 -3.73 -5.02 -5.23
CA ALA A 34 -3.48 -4.33 -3.97
C ALA A 34 -2.67 -3.05 -4.17
N GLY A 35 -1.62 -3.08 -4.97
CA GLY A 35 -0.80 -1.91 -5.31
C GLY A 35 -1.58 -0.83 -6.04
N GLY A 36 -2.42 -1.22 -7.01
CA GLY A 36 -3.32 -0.29 -7.69
C GLY A 36 -4.26 0.40 -6.70
N LEU A 37 -4.98 -0.39 -5.89
CA LEU A 37 -5.89 0.13 -4.85
C LEU A 37 -5.15 1.03 -3.85
N GLY A 38 -3.98 0.63 -3.39
CA GLY A 38 -3.13 1.41 -2.49
C GLY A 38 -2.78 2.77 -3.07
N MET A 39 -2.35 2.82 -4.33
CA MET A 39 -2.03 4.08 -5.03
C MET A 39 -3.26 4.99 -5.18
N ALA A 40 -4.41 4.42 -5.55
CA ALA A 40 -5.66 5.17 -5.69
C ALA A 40 -6.16 5.75 -4.37
N LEU A 41 -6.10 4.96 -3.30
CA LEU A 41 -6.44 5.40 -1.94
C LEU A 41 -5.49 6.50 -1.47
N LEU A 42 -4.19 6.32 -1.69
CA LEU A 42 -3.19 7.31 -1.29
C LEU A 42 -3.39 8.66 -1.97
N ARG A 43 -3.66 8.66 -3.29
CA ARG A 43 -3.98 9.91 -3.99
C ARG A 43 -5.27 10.53 -3.46
N HIS A 44 -6.31 9.72 -3.22
CA HIS A 44 -7.55 10.20 -2.64
C HIS A 44 -7.31 10.86 -1.27
N THR A 45 -6.52 10.24 -0.39
CA THR A 45 -6.10 10.83 0.90
C THR A 45 -5.37 12.16 0.71
N GLY A 46 -4.42 12.23 -0.22
CA GLY A 46 -3.68 13.46 -0.51
C GLY A 46 -4.56 14.61 -1.00
N MET A 47 -5.59 14.29 -1.79
CA MET A 47 -6.57 15.27 -2.28
C MET A 47 -7.52 15.74 -1.18
N THR A 48 -8.15 14.80 -0.47
CA THR A 48 -9.16 15.09 0.56
C THR A 48 -8.56 15.80 1.77
N GLN A 49 -7.31 15.50 2.12
CA GLN A 49 -6.63 16.07 3.28
C GLN A 49 -5.58 17.11 2.91
N ARG A 50 -5.67 17.80 1.76
CA ARG A 50 -4.61 18.69 1.24
C ARG A 50 -4.06 19.72 2.24
N HIS A 51 -4.89 20.19 3.17
CA HIS A 51 -4.53 21.16 4.22
C HIS A 51 -3.86 20.54 5.47
N ARG A 52 -3.91 19.22 5.65
CA ARG A 52 -3.28 18.53 6.78
C ARG A 52 -1.77 18.39 6.57
N PRO A 53 -0.96 18.32 7.64
CA PRO A 53 0.46 18.06 7.53
C PRO A 53 0.73 16.68 6.91
N LEU A 54 1.88 16.54 6.24
CA LEU A 54 2.22 15.35 5.47
C LEU A 54 2.18 14.06 6.32
N TRP A 55 2.62 14.14 7.58
CA TRP A 55 2.64 12.98 8.47
C TRP A 55 1.24 12.41 8.76
N GLN A 56 0.20 13.26 8.84
CA GLN A 56 -1.18 12.79 9.04
C GLN A 56 -1.70 12.08 7.80
N GLN A 57 -1.42 12.62 6.61
CA GLN A 57 -1.81 11.99 5.36
C GLN A 57 -1.08 10.66 5.15
N ALA A 58 0.21 10.63 5.48
CA ALA A 58 1.04 9.43 5.38
C ALA A 58 0.60 8.35 6.36
N LEU A 59 0.23 8.73 7.58
CA LEU A 59 -0.33 7.81 8.57
C LEU A 59 -1.64 7.20 8.06
N LEU A 60 -2.58 8.04 7.61
CA LEU A 60 -3.85 7.55 7.08
C LEU A 60 -3.67 6.69 5.81
N GLY A 61 -2.82 7.13 4.88
CA GLY A 61 -2.49 6.38 3.67
C GLY A 61 -1.87 5.01 3.96
N GLY A 62 -0.89 4.96 4.88
CA GLY A 62 -0.26 3.70 5.29
C GLY A 62 -1.22 2.75 6.02
N LEU A 63 -2.13 3.28 6.84
CA LEU A 63 -3.19 2.49 7.48
C LEU A 63 -4.20 1.95 6.46
N LEU A 64 -4.57 2.74 5.44
CA LEU A 64 -5.45 2.29 4.35
C LEU A 64 -4.79 1.16 3.55
N ILE A 65 -3.51 1.31 3.18
CA ILE A 65 -2.75 0.27 2.48
C ILE A 65 -2.67 -1.00 3.34
N THR A 66 -2.38 -0.86 4.64
CA THR A 66 -2.39 -1.98 5.59
C THR A 66 -3.76 -2.66 5.65
N GLY A 67 -4.84 -1.90 5.61
CA GLY A 67 -6.21 -2.45 5.54
C GLY A 67 -6.46 -3.26 4.27
N VAL A 68 -5.98 -2.77 3.12
CA VAL A 68 -6.03 -3.51 1.84
C VAL A 68 -5.23 -4.81 1.95
N GLU A 69 -4.00 -4.76 2.46
CA GLU A 69 -3.18 -5.95 2.66
C GLU A 69 -3.85 -6.98 3.58
N TYR A 70 -4.48 -6.52 4.66
CA TYR A 70 -5.20 -7.40 5.56
C TYR A 70 -6.40 -8.07 4.87
N ALA A 71 -7.18 -7.30 4.10
CA ALA A 71 -8.31 -7.84 3.34
C ALA A 71 -7.85 -8.87 2.29
N VAL A 72 -6.81 -8.56 1.52
CA VAL A 72 -6.20 -9.49 0.56
C VAL A 72 -5.63 -10.71 1.27
N GLY A 73 -4.98 -10.51 2.42
CA GLY A 73 -4.40 -11.58 3.21
C GLY A 73 -5.45 -12.57 3.71
N ARG A 74 -6.55 -12.05 4.26
CA ARG A 74 -7.69 -12.87 4.73
C ARG A 74 -8.45 -13.56 3.60
N GLY A 75 -8.52 -12.96 2.41
CA GLY A 75 -9.19 -13.53 1.24
C GLY A 75 -8.35 -14.56 0.48
N PHE A 76 -7.07 -14.25 0.26
CA PHE A 76 -6.22 -14.95 -0.72
C PHE A 76 -4.93 -15.54 -0.14
N ASN A 77 -4.52 -15.19 1.09
CA ASN A 77 -3.26 -15.63 1.70
C ASN A 77 -3.46 -16.47 2.99
N ARG A 78 -4.56 -17.23 3.09
CA ARG A 78 -4.83 -18.08 4.28
C ARG A 78 -3.78 -19.18 4.50
N GLY A 79 -3.14 -19.64 3.43
CA GLY A 79 -2.04 -20.62 3.49
C GLY A 79 -0.66 -20.00 3.69
N TYR A 80 -0.54 -18.67 3.80
CA TYR A 80 0.72 -17.95 3.97
C TYR A 80 1.74 -18.16 2.83
N HIS A 81 1.27 -18.58 1.65
CA HIS A 81 2.13 -18.81 0.48
C HIS A 81 2.55 -17.50 -0.20
N ILE A 82 1.70 -16.47 -0.16
CA ILE A 82 2.01 -15.16 -0.73
C ILE A 82 3.00 -14.44 0.18
N TRP A 83 2.71 -14.32 1.48
CA TRP A 83 3.64 -13.87 2.52
C TRP A 83 3.29 -14.50 3.88
N ASP A 84 4.23 -14.46 4.83
CA ASP A 84 4.05 -15.02 6.17
C ASP A 84 4.62 -14.08 7.23
N TYR A 85 3.76 -13.37 7.96
CA TYR A 85 4.16 -12.50 9.05
C TYR A 85 3.91 -13.10 10.44
N ARG A 86 3.61 -14.41 10.54
CA ARG A 86 3.26 -15.04 11.83
C ARG A 86 4.36 -14.95 12.88
N ARG A 87 5.62 -14.86 12.45
CA ARG A 87 6.79 -14.74 13.34
C ARG A 87 7.20 -13.30 13.64
N MET A 88 6.51 -12.31 13.07
CA MET A 88 6.80 -10.90 13.30
C MET A 88 6.10 -10.40 14.57
N PRO A 89 6.72 -9.53 15.37
CA PRO A 89 6.07 -8.93 16.53
C PRO A 89 4.88 -8.07 16.09
N LEU A 90 3.83 -8.03 16.92
CA LEU A 90 2.62 -7.24 16.67
C LEU A 90 2.00 -7.53 15.29
N ASN A 91 2.01 -8.81 14.89
CA ASN A 91 1.29 -9.27 13.72
C ASN A 91 -0.20 -9.50 14.05
N LEU A 92 -1.05 -9.31 13.06
CA LEU A 92 -2.47 -9.65 13.12
C LEU A 92 -2.74 -10.81 12.16
N HIS A 93 -3.06 -11.98 12.72
CA HIS A 93 -3.30 -13.22 11.98
C HIS A 93 -2.18 -13.61 11.00
N GLY A 94 -0.95 -13.15 11.22
CA GLY A 94 0.16 -13.32 10.28
C GLY A 94 -0.03 -12.65 8.91
N GLN A 95 -1.03 -11.79 8.74
CA GLN A 95 -1.35 -11.14 7.46
C GLN A 95 -0.81 -9.72 7.37
N ILE A 96 -0.80 -8.99 8.49
CA ILE A 96 -0.16 -7.67 8.61
C ILE A 96 0.68 -7.65 9.87
N CYS A 97 1.63 -6.73 9.97
CA CYS A 97 2.34 -6.45 11.22
C CYS A 97 2.76 -4.99 11.29
N LEU A 98 3.00 -4.49 12.51
CA LEU A 98 3.35 -3.10 12.75
C LEU A 98 4.56 -2.62 11.90
N ALA A 99 5.61 -3.44 11.78
CA ALA A 99 6.81 -3.05 11.04
C ALA A 99 6.50 -2.69 9.58
N TYR A 100 5.72 -3.52 8.87
CA TYR A 100 5.29 -3.23 7.50
C TYR A 100 4.29 -2.09 7.42
N THR A 101 3.37 -1.94 8.39
CA THR A 101 2.50 -0.77 8.48
C THR A 101 3.30 0.53 8.55
N LEU A 102 4.36 0.59 9.36
CA LEU A 102 5.26 1.74 9.42
C LEU A 102 6.00 1.95 8.09
N GLY A 103 6.43 0.87 7.44
CA GLY A 103 6.98 0.91 6.08
C GLY A 103 6.01 1.55 5.07
N TRP A 104 4.72 1.17 5.11
CA TRP A 104 3.68 1.77 4.28
C TRP A 104 3.42 3.23 4.59
N CYS A 105 3.48 3.64 5.87
CA CYS A 105 3.43 5.05 6.24
C CYS A 105 4.61 5.84 5.67
N ALA A 106 5.83 5.30 5.75
CA ALA A 106 7.02 5.95 5.18
C ALA A 106 6.94 6.08 3.66
N LEU A 107 6.55 4.99 2.97
CA LEU A 107 6.35 5.01 1.52
C LEU A 107 5.24 5.99 1.11
N SER A 108 4.14 6.00 1.86
CA SER A 108 3.05 6.95 1.68
C SER A 108 3.52 8.40 1.81
N ALA A 109 4.36 8.70 2.80
CA ALA A 109 4.95 10.03 2.97
C ALA A 109 5.79 10.43 1.75
N ALA A 110 6.65 9.54 1.25
CA ALA A 110 7.51 9.80 0.10
C ALA A 110 6.69 10.07 -1.18
N VAL A 111 5.70 9.22 -1.45
CA VAL A 111 4.83 9.36 -2.63
C VAL A 111 3.97 10.62 -2.54
N LEU A 112 3.36 10.90 -1.38
CA LEU A 112 2.57 12.12 -1.17
C LEU A 112 3.42 13.38 -1.27
N ALA A 113 4.66 13.37 -0.75
CA ALA A 113 5.59 14.48 -0.90
C ALA A 113 5.93 14.74 -2.37
N LEU A 114 6.15 13.68 -3.16
CA LEU A 114 6.37 13.79 -4.60
C LEU A 114 5.14 14.34 -5.34
N MET A 115 3.94 13.90 -4.96
CA MET A 115 2.69 14.38 -5.55
C MET A 115 2.47 15.88 -5.25
N ARG A 116 2.74 16.33 -4.02
CA ARG A 116 2.62 17.74 -3.63
C ARG A 116 3.52 18.67 -4.43
N ARG A 117 4.68 18.21 -4.89
CA ARG A 117 5.62 19.02 -5.69
C ARG A 117 5.15 19.25 -7.13
N ARG A 118 4.11 18.55 -7.59
CA ARG A 118 3.62 18.59 -8.98
C ARG A 118 2.27 19.29 -9.14
N VAL A 119 1.75 19.93 -8.10
CA VAL A 119 0.50 20.71 -8.10
C VAL A 119 0.77 22.11 -7.61
#